data_AF-A0A941PED2-F1
#
_entry.id   AF-A0A941PED2-F1
#
_cell.length_a   1.000
_cell.length_b   1.000
_cell.length_c   1.000
_cell.angle_alpha   90.00
_cell.angle_beta   90.00
_cell.angle_gamma   90.00
#
_symmetry.space_group_name_H-M   'P 1'
#
loop_
_entity.id
_entity.type
_entity.pdbx_description
1 polymer ?
#
loop_
_entity_poly.entity_id
_entity_poly.type
_entity_poly.pdbx_seq_one_letter_code
_entity_poly.pdbx_strand_id
1 'polypeptide(L)'
;MEEIKKLRERINKIDQAIIQKLATREKIVRKIGLFKAAKKKDIQDVAREKKLLHFYNKLCKQYQLDQVYVNQIFKLIISHSKKLQKNV
;
A
#
# COMPACT_ATOMS: atom_id res chain seq x y z
N MET A 1 1.75 16.80 -30.11
CA MET A 1 0.95 15.56 -30.00
C MET A 1 1.83 14.36 -29.64
N GLU A 2 2.94 14.12 -30.34
CA GLU A 2 3.82 12.96 -30.08
C GLU A 2 4.52 12.98 -28.70
N GLU A 3 4.95 14.14 -28.22
CA GLU A 3 5.58 14.26 -26.89
C GLU A 3 4.63 13.90 -25.75
N ILE A 4 3.34 14.27 -25.85
CA ILE A 4 2.32 13.88 -24.87
C ILE A 4 2.15 12.35 -24.85
N LYS A 5 2.21 11.71 -26.03
CA LYS A 5 2.11 10.25 -26.14
C LYS A 5 3.28 9.56 -25.43
N LYS A 6 4.52 10.00 -25.67
CA LYS A 6 5.72 9.47 -24.97
C LYS A 6 5.62 9.65 -23.45
N LEU A 7 5.13 10.81 -22.98
CA LEU A 7 4.93 11.04 -21.55
C LEU A 7 3.88 10.10 -20.95
N ARG A 8 2.77 9.86 -21.66
CA ARG A 8 1.74 8.90 -21.24
C ARG A 8 2.26 7.46 -21.19
N GLU A 9 3.09 7.06 -22.15
CA GLU A 9 3.73 5.73 -22.12
C GLU A 9 4.66 5.57 -20.90
N ARG A 10 5.35 6.63 -20.49
CA ARG A 10 6.16 6.62 -19.25
C ARG A 10 5.26 6.49 -18.01
N ILE A 11 4.13 7.18 -17.97
CA ILE A 11 3.13 7.02 -16.89
C ILE A 11 2.61 5.58 -16.84
N ASN A 12 2.24 5.00 -17.97
CA ASN A 12 1.75 3.61 -18.02
C ASN A 12 2.76 2.60 -17.45
N LYS A 13 4.07 2.82 -17.69
CA LYS A 13 5.13 1.98 -17.10
C LYS A 13 5.21 2.14 -15.57
N ILE A 14 5.00 3.36 -15.06
CA ILE A 14 4.92 3.62 -13.62
C ILE A 14 3.69 2.92 -13.03
N ASP A 15 2.53 3.03 -13.67
CA ASP A 15 1.29 2.40 -13.22
C ASP A 15 1.41 0.87 -13.18
N GLN A 16 2.02 0.27 -14.20
CA GLN A 16 2.33 -1.15 -14.22
C GLN A 16 3.22 -1.54 -13.02
N ALA A 17 4.25 -0.75 -12.72
CA ALA A 17 5.11 -0.99 -11.58
C ALA A 17 4.36 -0.87 -10.25
N ILE A 18 3.44 0.10 -10.10
CA ILE A 18 2.58 0.24 -8.92
C ILE A 18 1.75 -1.04 -8.72
N ILE A 19 1.09 -1.55 -9.76
CA ILE A 19 0.28 -2.77 -9.70
C ILE A 19 1.14 -3.99 -9.32
N GLN A 20 2.34 -4.12 -9.90
CA GLN A 20 3.26 -5.21 -9.56
C GLN A 20 3.70 -5.16 -8.08
N LYS A 21 3.96 -3.95 -7.54
CA LYS A 21 4.29 -3.77 -6.12
C LYS A 21 3.10 -4.08 -5.21
N LEU A 22 1.87 -3.73 -5.62
CA LEU A 22 0.66 -4.11 -4.88
C LEU A 22 0.50 -5.64 -4.83
N ALA A 23 0.64 -6.34 -5.97
CA ALA A 23 0.57 -7.80 -6.01
C ALA A 23 1.64 -8.47 -5.11
N THR A 24 2.86 -7.95 -5.12
CA THR A 24 3.94 -8.42 -4.24
C THR A 24 3.60 -8.19 -2.76
N ARG A 25 3.06 -7.01 -2.45
CA ARG A 25 2.63 -6.64 -1.10
C ARG A 25 1.51 -7.55 -0.60
N GLU A 26 0.55 -7.92 -1.45
CA GLU A 26 -0.55 -8.84 -1.09
C GLU A 26 -0.05 -10.23 -0.71
N LYS A 27 0.94 -10.78 -1.45
CA LYS A 27 1.56 -12.08 -1.10
C LYS A 27 2.11 -12.06 0.34
N ILE A 28 2.73 -10.95 0.74
CA ILE A 28 3.27 -10.77 2.10
C ILE A 28 2.11 -10.66 3.11
N VAL A 29 1.07 -9.88 2.79
CA VAL A 29 -0.11 -9.72 3.66
C VAL A 29 -0.80 -11.06 3.93
N ARG A 30 -0.92 -11.94 2.94
CA ARG A 30 -1.49 -13.30 3.13
C ARG A 30 -0.66 -14.13 4.09
N LYS A 31 0.67 -14.10 3.97
CA LYS A 31 1.59 -14.78 4.92
C LYS A 31 1.42 -14.25 6.35
N ILE A 32 1.26 -12.93 6.52
CA ILE A 32 0.98 -12.32 7.82
C ILE A 32 -0.37 -12.81 8.37
N GLY A 33 -1.40 -12.89 7.53
CA GLY A 33 -2.72 -13.39 7.93
C GLY A 33 -2.67 -14.83 8.42
N LEU A 34 -2.05 -15.74 7.66
CA LEU A 34 -1.85 -17.14 8.06
C LEU A 34 -1.11 -17.25 9.41
N PHE A 35 -0.05 -16.45 9.60
CA PHE A 35 0.70 -16.43 10.85
C PHE A 35 -0.14 -15.92 12.04
N LYS A 36 -0.95 -14.87 11.83
CA LYS A 36 -1.84 -14.34 12.87
C LYS A 36 -2.95 -15.33 13.22
N ALA A 37 -3.56 -15.97 12.23
CA ALA A 37 -4.58 -17.00 12.41
C ALA A 37 -4.03 -18.18 13.23
N ALA A 38 -2.86 -18.70 12.86
CA ALA A 38 -2.20 -19.78 13.59
C ALA A 38 -1.91 -19.45 15.07
N LYS A 39 -1.67 -18.17 15.38
CA LYS A 39 -1.39 -17.68 16.74
C LYS A 39 -2.59 -17.07 17.45
N LYS A 40 -3.80 -17.16 16.87
CA LYS A 40 -5.03 -16.51 17.36
C LYS A 40 -4.84 -15.02 17.70
N LYS A 41 -4.02 -14.31 16.90
CA LYS A 41 -3.75 -12.88 17.08
C LYS A 41 -4.73 -12.03 16.30
N ASP A 42 -5.10 -10.88 16.86
CA ASP A 42 -5.97 -9.93 16.19
C ASP A 42 -5.38 -9.36 14.89
N ILE A 43 -6.25 -9.20 13.91
CA ILE A 43 -5.91 -8.59 12.62
C ILE A 43 -5.71 -7.09 12.78
N GLN A 44 -6.51 -6.46 13.65
CA GLN A 44 -6.37 -5.04 13.99
C GLN A 44 -5.12 -4.82 14.86
N ASP A 45 -4.29 -3.88 14.44
CA ASP A 45 -3.06 -3.52 15.15
C ASP A 45 -2.91 -2.00 15.15
N VAL A 46 -3.52 -1.36 16.15
CA VAL A 46 -3.57 0.11 16.27
C VAL A 46 -2.16 0.70 16.40
N ALA A 47 -1.26 0.01 17.10
CA ALA A 47 0.12 0.45 17.26
C ALA A 47 0.86 0.44 15.91
N ARG A 48 0.66 -0.60 15.10
CA ARG A 48 1.20 -0.68 13.74
C ARG A 48 0.64 0.42 12.83
N GLU A 49 -0.67 0.69 12.92
CA GLU A 49 -1.33 1.72 12.11
C GLU A 49 -0.83 3.13 12.43
N LYS A 50 -0.61 3.46 13.71
CA LYS A 50 0.04 4.72 14.10
C LYS A 50 1.45 4.84 13.52
N LYS A 51 2.24 3.77 13.56
CA LYS A 51 3.59 3.73 12.96
C LYS A 51 3.57 3.91 11.44
N LEU A 52 2.55 3.36 10.76
CA LEU A 52 2.36 3.56 9.31
C LEU A 52 2.12 5.02 8.96
N LEU A 53 1.26 5.71 9.72
CA LEU A 53 0.98 7.12 9.47
C LEU A 53 2.25 7.98 9.56
N HIS A 54 3.07 7.78 10.60
CA HIS A 54 4.36 8.47 10.71
C HIS A 54 5.30 8.16 9.56
N PHE A 55 5.37 6.90 9.15
CA PHE A 55 6.18 6.46 8.03
C PHE A 55 5.75 7.13 6.72
N TYR A 56 4.45 7.16 6.41
CA TYR A 56 3.95 7.82 5.21
C TYR A 56 4.20 9.33 5.24
N ASN A 57 4.03 9.99 6.39
CA ASN A 57 4.31 11.42 6.53
C ASN A 57 5.77 11.75 6.20
N LYS A 58 6.72 10.90 6.64
CA LYS A 58 8.14 11.05 6.29
C LYS A 58 8.37 10.90 4.79
N LEU A 59 7.75 9.90 4.16
CA LEU A 59 7.87 9.71 2.71
C LEU A 59 7.26 10.86 1.93
N CYS A 60 6.11 11.39 2.34
CA CYS A 60 5.49 12.55 1.69
C CYS A 60 6.43 13.75 1.69
N LYS A 61 7.07 14.05 2.83
CA LYS A 61 8.08 15.11 2.93
C LYS A 61 9.28 14.86 2.03
N GLN A 62 9.80 13.62 2.01
CA GLN A 62 10.96 13.25 1.21
C GLN A 62 10.70 13.40 -0.31
N TYR A 63 9.53 12.96 -0.76
CA TYR A 63 9.17 12.97 -2.18
C TYR A 63 8.32 14.18 -2.60
N GLN A 64 8.14 15.16 -1.70
CA GLN A 64 7.35 16.38 -1.92
C GLN A 64 5.93 16.08 -2.43
N LEU A 65 5.29 15.06 -1.84
CA LEU A 65 3.93 14.65 -2.16
C LEU A 65 2.92 15.25 -1.19
N ASP A 66 1.73 15.56 -1.69
CA ASP A 66 0.60 15.93 -0.86
C ASP A 66 0.25 14.80 0.12
N GLN A 67 0.26 15.14 1.40
CA GLN A 67 0.08 14.18 2.48
C GLN A 67 -1.37 13.66 2.52
N VAL A 68 -2.35 14.48 2.15
CA VAL A 68 -3.77 14.09 2.16
C VAL A 68 -4.00 13.00 1.10
N TYR A 69 -3.51 13.22 -0.11
CA TYR A 69 -3.55 12.29 -1.23
C TYR A 69 -2.90 10.94 -0.88
N VAL A 70 -1.65 10.95 -0.39
CA VAL A 70 -0.95 9.70 -0.03
C VAL A 70 -1.69 8.95 1.08
N ASN A 71 -2.21 9.66 2.09
CA ASN A 71 -2.96 9.05 3.17
C ASN A 71 -4.26 8.38 2.67
N GLN A 72 -4.96 8.96 1.70
CA GLN A 72 -6.16 8.34 1.10
C GLN A 72 -5.83 7.02 0.41
N ILE A 73 -4.77 7.00 -0.40
CA ILE A 73 -4.30 5.78 -1.09
C ILE A 73 -3.95 4.70 -0.07
N PHE A 74 -3.12 5.03 0.92
CA PHE A 74 -2.66 4.02 1.88
C PHE A 74 -3.76 3.56 2.85
N LYS A 75 -4.78 4.38 3.13
CA LYS A 75 -6.00 3.92 3.83
C LYS A 75 -6.70 2.81 3.05
N LEU A 76 -6.87 2.96 1.74
CA LEU A 76 -7.46 1.92 0.88
C LEU A 76 -6.62 0.65 0.89
N ILE A 77 -5.30 0.79 0.71
CA ILE A 77 -4.36 -0.36 0.73
C ILE A 77 -4.41 -1.10 2.07
N ILE A 78 -4.41 -0.40 3.20
CA ILE A 78 -4.48 -1.02 4.54
C ILE A 78 -5.83 -1.71 4.74
N SER A 79 -6.93 -1.06 4.34
CA SER A 79 -8.28 -1.65 4.42
C SER A 79 -8.36 -2.95 3.63
N HIS A 80 -7.88 -2.95 2.39
CA HIS A 80 -7.79 -4.16 1.57
C HIS A 80 -6.93 -5.24 2.24
N SER A 81 -5.81 -4.85 2.85
CA SER A 81 -4.92 -5.79 3.56
C SER A 81 -5.60 -6.49 4.74
N LYS A 82 -6.44 -5.76 5.49
CA LYS A 82 -7.20 -6.34 6.60
C LYS A 82 -8.23 -7.34 6.10
N LYS A 83 -8.90 -7.06 4.98
CA LYS A 83 -9.84 -7.99 4.34
C LYS A 83 -9.14 -9.26 3.88
N LEU A 84 -7.98 -9.15 3.22
CA LEU A 84 -7.20 -10.32 2.82
C LEU A 84 -6.77 -11.18 4.00
N GLN A 85 -6.32 -10.58 5.11
CA GLN A 85 -5.93 -11.32 6.32
C GLN A 85 -7.09 -12.06 7.00
N LYS A 86 -8.34 -11.58 6.85
CA LYS A 86 -9.53 -12.26 7.38
C LYS A 86 -9.93 -13.50 6.57
N ASN A 87 -9.52 -13.54 5.30
CA ASN A 87 -9.95 -14.53 4.32
C ASN A 87 -8.84 -15.55 4.01
N VAL A 88 -7.87 -15.72 4.91
CA VAL A 88 -6.79 -16.72 4.82
C VAL A 88 -6.80 -17.66 6.00
#